data_AF-A0AAE0IVC8-F1
#
_entry.id   AF-A0AAE0IVC8-F1
#
_cell.length_a   1.000
_cell.length_b   1.000
_cell.length_c   1.000
_cell.angle_alpha   90.00
_cell.angle_beta   90.00
_cell.angle_gamma   90.00
#
_symmetry.space_group_name_H-M   'P 1'
#
loop_
_entity.id
_entity.type
_entity.pdbx_description
1 polymer ?
#
loop_
_entity_poly.entity_id
_entity_poly.type
_entity_poly.pdbx_seq_one_letter_code
_entity_poly.pdbx_strand_id
1 'polypeptide(L)'
;MKEPAIIAAVVAVFVRQSLGNLDVISLYARGDTWIQEAAATLVVGDVPSPVAGDVALWSAIMTNKKDFLQGVTQNSQVSYYCTNLGRNWCTFAYNLKGLQNAENGTPVIAAPGTKIKTHYKLNNQTNLWDQKVYLNDKLMSQISTSKGHHGTIFYVSIECASGSCSPAPAHSWEDISITLNKPDQSFYHSGDWEFKATGGKMSTADGGKSWNFTTLYVPETRPH
;
A
#
# COMPACT_ATOMS: atom_id res chain seq x y z
N MET A 1 -8.27 -22.71 62.76
CA MET A 1 -7.09 -23.04 61.92
C MET A 1 -7.49 -22.84 60.47
N LYS A 2 -6.83 -21.87 59.83
CA LYS A 2 -6.65 -21.56 58.39
C LYS A 2 -7.73 -21.99 57.37
N GLU A 3 -8.41 -20.99 56.82
CA GLU A 3 -9.04 -21.02 55.49
C GLU A 3 -7.99 -21.21 54.38
N PRO A 4 -8.29 -21.94 53.30
CA PRO A 4 -7.49 -21.88 52.08
C PRO A 4 -8.06 -20.81 51.14
N ALA A 5 -7.26 -19.77 50.88
CA ALA A 5 -7.51 -18.79 49.84
C ALA A 5 -7.29 -19.44 48.46
N ILE A 6 -8.34 -19.52 47.64
CA ILE A 6 -8.26 -19.90 46.23
C ILE A 6 -7.82 -18.65 45.47
N ILE A 7 -6.55 -18.60 45.06
CA ILE A 7 -6.02 -17.58 44.16
C ILE A 7 -6.46 -17.96 42.74
N ALA A 8 -7.49 -17.29 42.22
CA ALA A 8 -7.85 -17.35 40.82
C ALA A 8 -6.79 -16.58 40.00
N ALA A 9 -5.93 -17.31 39.30
CA ALA A 9 -5.03 -16.73 38.32
C ALA A 9 -5.84 -16.29 37.09
N VAL A 10 -6.05 -14.98 36.94
CA VAL A 10 -6.58 -14.40 35.71
C VAL A 10 -5.48 -14.49 34.65
N VAL A 11 -5.56 -15.48 33.77
CA VAL A 11 -4.76 -15.50 32.54
C VAL A 11 -5.29 -14.39 31.65
N ALA A 12 -4.60 -13.24 31.65
CA ALA A 12 -4.82 -12.19 30.67
C ALA A 12 -4.42 -12.76 29.30
N VAL A 13 -5.39 -13.22 28.53
CA VAL A 13 -5.21 -13.48 27.10
C VAL A 13 -4.96 -12.12 26.47
N PHE A 14 -3.69 -11.83 26.15
CA PHE A 14 -3.36 -10.74 25.25
C PHE A 14 -3.95 -11.08 23.89
N VAL A 15 -5.12 -10.52 23.61
CA VAL A 15 -5.64 -10.43 22.25
C VAL A 15 -4.63 -9.58 21.49
N ARG A 16 -3.76 -10.22 20.69
CA ARG A 16 -2.93 -9.52 19.72
C ARG A 16 -3.89 -8.80 18.77
N GLN A 17 -3.94 -7.48 18.86
CA GLN A 17 -4.69 -6.68 17.90
C GLN A 17 -4.10 -6.98 16.52
N SER A 18 -4.95 -7.47 15.61
CA SER A 18 -4.62 -7.55 14.20
C SER A 18 -4.31 -6.13 13.73
N LEU A 19 -3.08 -5.87 13.31
CA LEU A 19 -2.71 -4.58 12.74
C LEU A 19 -3.40 -4.42 11.38
N GLY A 20 -4.56 -3.75 11.41
CA GLY A 20 -5.19 -3.21 10.21
C GLY A 20 -4.43 -1.96 9.79
N ASN A 21 -3.56 -2.10 8.80
CA ASN A 21 -2.80 -1.06 8.08
C ASN A 21 -1.81 -0.20 8.91
N LEU A 22 -0.62 0.00 8.34
CA LEU A 22 0.43 0.89 8.81
C LEU A 22 0.74 1.89 7.68
N ASP A 23 -0.06 2.95 7.62
CA ASP A 23 0.03 3.95 6.55
C ASP A 23 1.27 4.84 6.73
N VAL A 24 2.33 4.57 5.96
CA VAL A 24 3.57 5.35 5.95
C VAL A 24 3.35 6.73 5.33
N ILE A 25 2.57 6.77 4.24
CA ILE A 25 2.13 8.00 3.58
C ILE A 25 0.59 8.00 3.54
N SER A 26 0.00 9.10 3.97
CA SER A 26 -1.42 9.44 3.75
C SER A 26 -1.52 10.89 3.31
N LEU A 27 -1.85 11.14 2.04
CA LEU A 27 -1.92 12.48 1.47
C LEU A 27 -3.30 12.78 0.92
N TYR A 28 -3.90 13.86 1.42
CA TYR A 28 -5.30 14.21 1.18
C TYR A 28 -5.41 15.35 0.17
N ALA A 29 -6.10 15.13 -0.93
CA ALA A 29 -6.56 16.20 -1.79
C ALA A 29 -7.69 16.96 -1.08
N ARG A 30 -7.68 18.30 -1.14
CA ARG A 30 -8.60 19.16 -0.39
C ARG A 30 -9.54 19.93 -1.31
N GLY A 31 -10.74 20.23 -0.81
CA GLY A 31 -11.73 21.02 -1.53
C GLY A 31 -12.15 20.35 -2.85
N ASP A 32 -11.99 21.09 -3.94
CA ASP A 32 -12.24 20.66 -5.32
C ASP A 32 -10.97 20.19 -6.07
N THR A 33 -9.85 20.08 -5.35
CA THR A 33 -8.64 19.41 -5.84
C THR A 33 -8.80 17.90 -5.71
N TRP A 34 -8.34 17.14 -6.71
CA TRP A 34 -8.35 15.68 -6.73
C TRP A 34 -7.19 15.11 -7.56
N ILE A 35 -6.84 13.86 -7.29
CA ILE A 35 -5.72 13.15 -7.93
C ILE A 35 -6.14 12.62 -9.30
N GLN A 36 -5.41 12.98 -10.35
CA GLN A 36 -5.61 12.53 -11.73
C GLN A 36 -4.71 11.35 -12.11
N GLU A 37 -3.51 11.34 -11.56
CA GLU A 37 -2.49 10.36 -11.89
C GLU A 37 -1.58 10.18 -10.69
N ALA A 38 -1.17 8.94 -10.42
CA ALA A 38 -0.13 8.65 -9.46
C ALA A 38 0.72 7.47 -9.92
N ALA A 39 1.97 7.44 -9.48
CA ALA A 39 2.84 6.30 -9.62
C ALA A 39 3.63 6.09 -8.34
N ALA A 40 3.98 4.83 -8.06
CA ALA A 40 4.93 4.47 -7.02
C ALA A 40 5.65 3.18 -7.42
N THR A 41 6.98 3.16 -7.29
CA THR A 41 7.81 1.99 -7.59
C THR A 41 8.34 1.39 -6.29
N LEU A 42 7.82 0.24 -5.91
CA LEU A 42 8.35 -0.55 -4.80
C LEU A 42 9.59 -1.32 -5.26
N VAL A 43 10.70 -1.16 -4.56
CA VAL A 43 11.84 -2.07 -4.66
C VAL A 43 11.69 -3.09 -3.52
N VAL A 44 11.22 -4.28 -3.85
CA VAL A 44 10.98 -5.31 -2.83
C VAL A 44 12.28 -5.87 -2.30
N GLY A 45 12.38 -6.01 -0.98
CA GLY A 45 13.44 -6.76 -0.32
C GLY A 45 13.15 -8.26 -0.26
N ASP A 46 13.80 -8.93 0.69
CA ASP A 46 13.44 -10.28 1.11
C ASP A 46 11.96 -10.35 1.51
N VAL A 47 11.40 -11.56 1.58
CA VAL A 47 10.07 -11.79 2.19
C VAL A 47 10.19 -11.91 3.72
N PRO A 48 9.09 -11.78 4.49
CA PRO A 48 9.11 -12.01 5.93
C PRO A 48 9.77 -13.35 6.31
N SER A 49 10.57 -13.36 7.38
CA SER A 49 11.25 -14.56 7.88
C SER A 49 11.09 -14.70 9.40
N PRO A 50 10.37 -15.73 9.90
CA PRO A 50 9.62 -16.73 9.13
C PRO A 50 8.45 -16.11 8.36
N VAL A 51 7.94 -16.77 7.31
CA VAL A 51 6.69 -16.35 6.66
C VAL A 51 5.53 -16.73 7.57
N ALA A 52 4.78 -15.74 8.06
CA ALA A 52 3.57 -15.92 8.85
C ALA A 52 2.54 -14.84 8.49
N GLY A 53 1.25 -15.22 8.52
CA GLY A 53 0.15 -14.36 8.08
C GLY A 53 0.20 -14.02 6.58
N ASP A 54 -0.52 -12.96 6.21
CA ASP A 54 -0.46 -12.33 4.88
C ASP A 54 0.08 -10.91 5.02
N VAL A 55 1.37 -10.74 4.71
CA VAL A 55 2.03 -9.43 4.75
C VAL A 55 1.91 -8.81 3.36
N ALA A 56 1.27 -7.65 3.29
CA ALA A 56 1.11 -6.89 2.06
C ALA A 56 1.79 -5.52 2.15
N LEU A 57 2.44 -5.14 1.07
CA LEU A 57 2.97 -3.80 0.81
C LEU A 57 2.17 -3.21 -0.34
N TRP A 58 1.67 -1.99 -0.19
CA TRP A 58 0.87 -1.39 -1.25
C TRP A 58 1.01 0.13 -1.33
N SER A 59 0.87 0.62 -2.57
CA SER A 59 0.45 2.00 -2.83
C SER A 59 -1.04 1.99 -3.14
N ALA A 60 -1.75 3.08 -2.89
CA ALA A 60 -3.17 3.14 -3.20
C ALA A 60 -3.72 4.53 -3.49
N ILE A 61 -4.87 4.57 -4.15
CA ILE A 61 -5.75 5.74 -4.24
C ILE A 61 -7.11 5.36 -3.66
N MET A 62 -7.56 6.07 -2.63
CA MET A 62 -8.96 6.09 -2.23
C MET A 62 -9.70 7.14 -3.05
N THR A 63 -10.86 6.75 -3.58
CA THR A 63 -11.70 7.66 -4.38
C THR A 63 -12.83 8.28 -3.56
N ASN A 64 -13.45 9.32 -4.11
CA ASN A 64 -14.64 9.98 -3.55
C ASN A 64 -15.87 9.05 -3.39
N LYS A 65 -15.86 7.86 -3.99
CA LYS A 65 -16.91 6.84 -3.84
C LYS A 65 -16.46 5.65 -2.99
N LYS A 66 -15.31 5.77 -2.31
CA LYS A 66 -14.71 4.74 -1.45
C LYS A 66 -14.32 3.46 -2.20
N ASP A 67 -14.11 3.54 -3.52
CA ASP A 67 -13.30 2.55 -4.20
C ASP A 67 -11.85 2.74 -3.79
N PHE A 68 -11.16 1.62 -3.57
CA PHE A 68 -9.78 1.60 -3.11
C PHE A 68 -8.91 0.89 -4.14
N LEU A 69 -8.23 1.70 -4.97
CA LEU A 69 -7.35 1.25 -6.04
C LEU A 69 -5.99 0.96 -5.43
N GLN A 70 -5.49 -0.28 -5.48
CA GLN A 70 -4.25 -0.70 -4.84
C GLN A 70 -3.33 -1.47 -5.77
N GLY A 71 -2.05 -1.14 -5.74
CA GLY A 71 -0.98 -1.98 -6.27
C GLY A 71 -0.49 -2.86 -5.14
N VAL A 72 -0.96 -4.10 -5.09
CA VAL A 72 -0.68 -5.01 -3.98
C VAL A 72 0.58 -5.81 -4.28
N THR A 73 1.45 -5.94 -3.27
CA THR A 73 2.59 -6.86 -3.29
C THR A 73 2.63 -7.59 -1.97
N GLN A 74 2.31 -8.89 -1.97
CA GLN A 74 2.10 -9.65 -0.73
C GLN A 74 2.84 -10.99 -0.71
N ASN A 75 3.16 -11.45 0.49
CA ASN A 75 3.69 -12.78 0.75
C ASN A 75 2.94 -13.40 1.92
N SER A 76 2.46 -14.63 1.70
CA SER A 76 1.71 -15.39 2.70
C SER A 76 1.98 -16.88 2.55
N GLN A 77 1.74 -17.63 3.63
CA GLN A 77 1.85 -19.10 3.61
C GLN A 77 0.80 -19.73 2.68
N VAL A 78 -0.39 -19.12 2.63
CA VAL A 78 -1.51 -19.52 1.78
C VAL A 78 -2.00 -18.28 1.05
N SER A 79 -1.65 -18.16 -0.23
CA SER A 79 -2.12 -17.08 -1.11
C SER A 79 -3.15 -17.62 -2.09
N TYR A 80 -4.28 -16.92 -2.18
CA TYR A 80 -5.34 -17.22 -3.16
C TYR A 80 -5.01 -16.70 -4.56
N TYR A 81 -3.99 -15.86 -4.71
CA TYR A 81 -3.64 -15.19 -5.96
C TYR A 81 -2.45 -15.84 -6.67
N CYS A 82 -1.37 -16.12 -5.94
CA CYS A 82 -0.20 -16.80 -6.47
C CYS A 82 0.05 -18.09 -5.68
N THR A 83 0.21 -19.21 -6.37
CA THR A 83 0.59 -20.48 -5.74
C THR A 83 2.12 -20.62 -5.66
N ASN A 84 2.61 -21.41 -4.70
CA ASN A 84 4.03 -21.75 -4.56
C ASN A 84 4.99 -20.55 -4.43
N LEU A 85 4.60 -19.52 -3.67
CA LEU A 85 5.40 -18.29 -3.53
C LEU A 85 6.81 -18.53 -2.97
N GLY A 86 6.94 -19.43 -1.99
CA GLY A 86 8.22 -19.65 -1.30
C GLY A 86 8.78 -18.32 -0.78
N ARG A 87 9.98 -17.96 -1.24
CA ARG A 87 10.67 -16.70 -0.91
C ARG A 87 10.44 -15.56 -1.90
N ASN A 88 9.33 -15.58 -2.63
CA ASN A 88 8.95 -14.55 -3.59
C ASN A 88 7.69 -13.80 -3.15
N TRP A 89 7.47 -12.64 -3.76
CA TRP A 89 6.28 -11.82 -3.60
C TRP A 89 5.23 -12.14 -4.69
N CYS A 90 3.95 -11.98 -4.38
CA CYS A 90 2.85 -11.97 -5.34
C CYS A 90 2.40 -10.53 -5.54
N THR A 91 2.33 -10.05 -6.78
CA THR A 91 1.90 -8.67 -7.06
C THR A 91 0.86 -8.59 -8.16
N PHE A 92 -0.07 -7.64 -8.02
CA PHE A 92 -1.17 -7.42 -8.96
C PHE A 92 -1.82 -6.04 -8.79
N ALA A 93 -2.50 -5.62 -9.85
CA ALA A 93 -3.46 -4.53 -9.81
C ALA A 93 -4.71 -5.00 -9.04
N TYR A 94 -5.22 -4.21 -8.11
CA TYR A 94 -6.36 -4.54 -7.26
C TYR A 94 -7.28 -3.34 -7.06
N ASN A 95 -8.59 -3.57 -7.02
CA ASN A 95 -9.58 -2.58 -6.62
C ASN A 95 -10.61 -3.21 -5.67
N LEU A 96 -10.76 -2.65 -4.48
CA LEU A 96 -11.88 -2.92 -3.61
C LEU A 96 -12.98 -1.86 -3.81
N LYS A 97 -14.00 -2.22 -4.57
CA LYS A 97 -15.14 -1.36 -4.92
C LYS A 97 -16.07 -1.17 -3.73
N GLY A 98 -16.30 0.08 -3.35
CA GLY A 98 -17.15 0.46 -2.22
C GLY A 98 -16.85 -0.27 -0.91
N LEU A 99 -15.61 -0.74 -0.71
CA LEU A 99 -15.18 -1.56 0.43
C LEU A 99 -15.85 -2.94 0.56
N GLN A 100 -16.43 -3.47 -0.53
CA GLN A 100 -17.20 -4.72 -0.50
C GLN A 100 -16.79 -5.74 -1.56
N ASN A 101 -16.58 -5.29 -2.80
CA ASN A 101 -16.34 -6.19 -3.93
C ASN A 101 -14.96 -6.00 -4.51
N ALA A 102 -14.19 -7.08 -4.60
CA ALA A 102 -12.84 -7.05 -5.13
C ALA A 102 -12.81 -7.35 -6.63
N GLU A 103 -11.96 -6.63 -7.37
CA GLU A 103 -11.53 -6.97 -8.72
C GLU A 103 -10.01 -6.88 -8.78
N ASN A 104 -9.35 -7.85 -9.42
CA ASN A 104 -7.90 -7.88 -9.53
C ASN A 104 -7.46 -8.20 -10.97
N GLY A 105 -6.31 -7.66 -11.33
CA GLY A 105 -5.60 -8.03 -12.55
C GLY A 105 -4.88 -9.36 -12.38
N THR A 106 -4.11 -9.75 -13.40
CA THR A 106 -3.30 -10.97 -13.38
C THR A 106 -2.29 -10.94 -12.21
N PRO A 107 -2.32 -11.91 -11.28
CA PRO A 107 -1.29 -12.07 -10.26
C PRO A 107 0.02 -12.58 -10.86
N VAL A 108 1.13 -12.00 -10.42
CA VAL A 108 2.46 -12.35 -10.92
C VAL A 108 3.46 -12.47 -9.78
N ILE A 109 4.34 -13.46 -9.88
CA ILE A 109 5.42 -13.70 -8.91
C ILE A 109 6.59 -12.75 -9.20
N ALA A 110 7.08 -12.08 -8.16
CA ALA A 110 8.25 -11.21 -8.19
C ALA A 110 9.30 -11.68 -7.17
N ALA A 111 10.54 -11.85 -7.61
CA ALA A 111 11.65 -12.17 -6.71
C ALA A 111 12.11 -10.92 -5.93
N PRO A 112 12.76 -11.09 -4.76
CA PRO A 112 13.48 -10.00 -4.10
C PRO A 112 14.37 -9.21 -5.06
N GLY A 113 14.44 -7.89 -4.88
CA GLY A 113 15.14 -6.94 -5.75
C GLY A 113 14.37 -6.50 -7.00
N THR A 114 13.19 -7.07 -7.28
CA THR A 114 12.36 -6.63 -8.40
C THR A 114 11.84 -5.21 -8.17
N LYS A 115 11.86 -4.36 -9.21
CA LYS A 115 11.17 -3.07 -9.21
C LYS A 115 9.72 -3.28 -9.63
N ILE A 116 8.79 -3.03 -8.73
CA ILE A 116 7.35 -3.18 -8.93
C ILE A 116 6.73 -1.79 -8.99
N LYS A 117 6.40 -1.31 -10.18
CA LYS A 117 5.76 -0.01 -10.37
C LYS A 117 4.26 -0.18 -10.49
N THR A 118 3.49 0.48 -9.64
CA THR A 118 2.06 0.68 -9.86
C THR A 118 1.81 2.08 -10.40
N HIS A 119 1.05 2.16 -11.48
CA HIS A 119 0.63 3.40 -12.11
C HIS A 119 -0.89 3.46 -12.14
N TYR A 120 -1.44 4.60 -11.76
CA TYR A 120 -2.87 4.91 -11.73
C TYR A 120 -3.10 6.13 -12.58
N LYS A 121 -4.06 6.08 -13.50
CA LYS A 121 -4.41 7.24 -14.31
C LYS A 121 -5.89 7.27 -14.60
N LEU A 122 -6.54 8.40 -14.30
CA LEU A 122 -7.90 8.65 -14.79
C LEU A 122 -7.84 8.90 -16.30
N ASN A 123 -8.49 8.01 -17.05
CA ASN A 123 -8.54 8.05 -18.50
C ASN A 123 -9.63 9.03 -18.96
N ASN A 124 -9.25 10.11 -19.63
CA ASN A 124 -10.19 11.17 -20.02
C ASN A 124 -11.20 10.74 -21.10
N GLN A 125 -10.92 9.68 -21.85
CA GLN A 125 -11.80 9.17 -22.90
C GLN A 125 -12.85 8.20 -22.35
N THR A 126 -12.44 7.28 -21.47
CA THR A 126 -13.34 6.26 -20.90
C THR A 126 -13.96 6.68 -19.57
N ASN A 127 -13.36 7.68 -18.92
CA ASN A 127 -13.63 8.11 -17.55
C ASN A 127 -13.41 6.99 -16.52
N LEU A 128 -12.55 6.01 -16.81
CA LEU A 128 -12.14 4.93 -15.91
C LEU A 128 -10.76 5.21 -15.32
N TRP A 129 -10.50 4.67 -14.14
CA TRP A 129 -9.15 4.56 -13.61
C TRP A 129 -8.44 3.37 -14.22
N ASP A 130 -7.43 3.64 -15.04
CA ASP A 130 -6.50 2.63 -15.55
C ASP A 130 -5.43 2.40 -14.49
N GLN A 131 -5.34 1.16 -14.01
CA GLN A 131 -4.31 0.71 -13.09
C GLN A 131 -3.41 -0.31 -13.78
N LYS A 132 -2.11 -0.08 -13.72
CA LYS A 132 -1.09 -0.92 -14.36
C LYS A 132 0.04 -1.23 -13.40
N VAL A 133 0.41 -2.50 -13.31
CA VAL A 133 1.56 -2.97 -12.55
C VAL A 133 2.63 -3.49 -13.49
N TYR A 134 3.84 -2.98 -13.30
CA TYR A 134 5.02 -3.31 -14.08
C TYR A 134 6.07 -3.97 -13.18
N LEU A 135 6.74 -5.01 -13.69
CA LEU A 135 7.92 -5.60 -13.07
C LEU A 135 9.11 -5.29 -13.97
N ASN A 136 10.08 -4.54 -13.45
CA ASN A 136 11.25 -4.08 -14.23
C ASN A 136 10.84 -3.50 -15.60
N ASP A 137 9.90 -2.56 -15.56
CA ASP A 137 9.32 -1.85 -16.72
C ASP A 137 8.48 -2.69 -17.71
N LYS A 138 8.31 -3.99 -17.47
CA LYS A 138 7.40 -4.83 -18.24
C LYS A 138 6.00 -4.83 -17.63
N LEU A 139 4.97 -4.51 -18.43
CA LEU A 139 3.57 -4.59 -17.98
C LEU A 139 3.19 -6.05 -17.70
N MET A 140 2.70 -6.31 -16.48
CA MET A 140 2.39 -7.66 -16.01
C MET A 140 0.96 -7.83 -15.49
N SER A 141 0.37 -6.78 -14.91
CA SER A 141 -1.01 -6.79 -14.39
C SER A 141 -1.71 -5.48 -14.74
N GLN A 142 -3.01 -5.53 -15.04
CA GLN A 142 -3.80 -4.33 -15.28
C GLN A 142 -5.29 -4.56 -15.03
N ILE A 143 -5.98 -3.51 -14.61
CA ILE A 143 -7.45 -3.40 -14.58
C ILE A 143 -7.86 -1.96 -14.90
N SER A 144 -9.10 -1.78 -15.38
CA SER A 144 -9.70 -0.45 -15.60
C SER A 144 -11.05 -0.39 -14.90
N THR A 145 -11.19 0.45 -13.88
CA THR A 145 -12.35 0.42 -12.97
C THR A 145 -12.84 1.82 -12.57
N SER A 146 -13.80 1.90 -11.64
CA SER A 146 -14.15 3.13 -10.91
C SER A 146 -14.54 4.31 -11.81
N LYS A 147 -15.52 4.07 -12.69
CA LYS A 147 -15.95 5.04 -13.71
C LYS A 147 -16.49 6.33 -13.09
N GLY A 148 -15.93 7.48 -13.49
CA GLY A 148 -16.35 8.79 -13.01
C GLY A 148 -15.97 9.10 -11.57
N HIS A 149 -15.09 8.29 -10.96
CA HIS A 149 -14.60 8.53 -9.62
C HIS A 149 -13.35 9.42 -9.67
N HIS A 150 -13.13 10.22 -8.62
CA HIS A 150 -11.93 11.04 -8.48
C HIS A 150 -11.12 10.60 -7.25
N GLY A 151 -9.80 10.59 -7.36
CA GLY A 151 -8.90 10.23 -6.27
C GLY A 151 -8.87 11.33 -5.20
N THR A 152 -9.09 10.96 -3.95
CA THR A 152 -9.15 11.89 -2.81
C THR A 152 -7.99 11.70 -1.85
N ILE A 153 -7.43 10.50 -1.75
CA ILE A 153 -6.31 10.21 -0.86
C ILE A 153 -5.32 9.30 -1.57
N PHE A 154 -4.03 9.62 -1.49
CA PHE A 154 -2.94 8.73 -1.91
C PHE A 154 -2.28 8.09 -0.68
N TYR A 155 -1.93 6.82 -0.80
CA TYR A 155 -1.30 6.05 0.26
C TYR A 155 -0.05 5.30 -0.18
N VAL A 156 0.84 5.10 0.78
CA VAL A 156 1.84 4.01 0.82
C VAL A 156 1.73 3.35 2.19
N SER A 157 1.57 2.03 2.23
CA SER A 157 1.25 1.33 3.47
C SER A 157 1.76 -0.11 3.48
N ILE A 158 1.75 -0.64 4.70
CA ILE A 158 2.04 -2.03 5.04
C ILE A 158 0.81 -2.59 5.75
N GLU A 159 0.37 -3.78 5.40
CA GLU A 159 -0.82 -4.40 5.97
C GLU A 159 -0.53 -5.83 6.41
N CYS A 160 -1.08 -6.21 7.57
CA CYS A 160 -1.29 -7.61 7.90
C CYS A 160 -2.70 -8.00 7.47
N ALA A 161 -2.84 -8.48 6.24
CA ALA A 161 -4.13 -8.70 5.60
C ALA A 161 -4.89 -9.90 6.20
N SER A 162 -4.15 -10.86 6.79
CA SER A 162 -4.75 -12.03 7.43
C SER A 162 -3.80 -12.70 8.42
N GLY A 163 -4.38 -13.27 9.49
CA GLY A 163 -3.65 -14.05 10.50
C GLY A 163 -2.75 -13.20 11.40
N SER A 164 -1.76 -13.85 12.02
CA SER A 164 -0.70 -13.17 12.77
C SER A 164 0.52 -13.02 11.88
N CYS A 165 0.77 -11.79 11.41
CA CYS A 165 1.85 -11.55 10.47
C CYS A 165 3.21 -11.44 11.13
N SER A 166 4.21 -11.94 10.42
CA SER A 166 5.61 -11.59 10.71
C SER A 166 5.88 -10.12 10.36
N PRO A 167 6.95 -9.54 10.93
CA PRO A 167 7.52 -8.27 10.46
C PRO A 167 7.61 -8.17 8.94
N ALA A 168 7.16 -7.04 8.41
CA ALA A 168 7.41 -6.67 7.03
C ALA A 168 8.88 -6.22 6.93
N PRO A 169 9.68 -6.81 6.04
CA PRO A 169 11.08 -6.48 5.90
C PRO A 169 11.29 -5.05 5.39
N ALA A 170 12.47 -4.51 5.64
CA ALA A 170 12.86 -3.20 5.13
C ALA A 170 12.77 -3.16 3.59
N HIS A 171 12.26 -2.05 3.06
CA HIS A 171 12.06 -1.86 1.63
C HIS A 171 12.08 -0.37 1.28
N SER A 172 12.03 -0.06 -0.02
CA SER A 172 12.03 1.33 -0.48
C SER A 172 11.01 1.57 -1.58
N TRP A 173 10.56 2.82 -1.65
CA TRP A 173 9.70 3.32 -2.71
C TRP A 173 10.44 4.42 -3.48
N GLU A 174 10.53 4.24 -4.79
CA GLU A 174 11.16 5.12 -5.76
C GLU A 174 10.11 5.70 -6.71
N ASP A 175 10.47 6.78 -7.41
CA ASP A 175 9.66 7.40 -8.47
C ASP A 175 8.20 7.67 -8.08
N ILE A 176 7.96 7.98 -6.79
CA ILE A 176 6.62 8.37 -6.35
C ILE A 176 6.30 9.72 -6.98
N SER A 177 5.19 9.75 -7.70
CA SER A 177 4.69 10.97 -8.34
C SER A 177 3.18 11.03 -8.24
N ILE A 178 2.65 12.24 -8.07
CA ILE A 178 1.22 12.50 -7.95
C ILE A 178 0.91 13.75 -8.76
N THR A 179 -0.08 13.68 -9.63
CA THR A 179 -0.59 14.83 -10.39
C THR A 179 -2.04 15.09 -10.01
N LEU A 180 -2.32 16.34 -9.64
CA LEU A 180 -3.63 16.84 -9.27
C LEU A 180 -4.31 17.50 -10.47
N ASN A 181 -5.64 17.61 -10.42
CA ASN A 181 -6.42 18.28 -11.45
C ASN A 181 -6.11 19.77 -11.60
N LYS A 182 -5.62 20.41 -10.52
CA LYS A 182 -5.21 21.80 -10.49
C LYS A 182 -4.10 22.00 -9.44
N PRO A 183 -3.32 23.10 -9.51
CA PRO A 183 -2.30 23.38 -8.51
C PRO A 183 -2.89 23.50 -7.09
N ASP A 184 -2.28 22.81 -6.12
CA ASP A 184 -2.64 22.89 -4.71
C ASP A 184 -1.40 22.66 -3.83
N GLN A 185 -0.84 23.75 -3.31
CA GLN A 185 0.32 23.68 -2.40
C GLN A 185 0.00 23.05 -1.05
N SER A 186 -1.28 22.99 -0.64
CA SER A 186 -1.67 22.41 0.65
C SER A 186 -1.61 20.88 0.66
N PHE A 187 -1.43 20.25 -0.50
CA PHE A 187 -1.15 18.82 -0.63
C PHE A 187 0.25 18.42 -0.13
N TYR A 188 1.14 19.40 0.07
CA TYR A 188 2.47 19.18 0.59
C TYR A 188 2.45 18.61 2.02
N HIS A 189 3.28 17.59 2.26
CA HIS A 189 3.64 17.14 3.61
C HIS A 189 5.01 17.68 4.00
N SER A 190 5.09 18.21 5.22
CA SER A 190 6.34 18.67 5.83
C SER A 190 6.64 17.82 7.06
N GLY A 191 7.91 17.46 7.24
CA GLY A 191 8.38 16.71 8.40
C GLY A 191 8.63 15.25 8.08
N ASP A 192 8.81 14.47 9.14
CA ASP A 192 9.09 13.04 9.03
C ASP A 192 7.84 12.25 8.65
N TRP A 193 8.06 11.08 8.04
CA TRP A 193 7.01 10.11 7.76
C TRP A 193 6.81 9.18 8.94
N GLU A 194 5.65 8.52 8.96
CA GLU A 194 5.32 7.56 10.01
C GLU A 194 6.27 6.36 10.01
N PHE A 195 6.26 5.61 11.12
CA PHE A 195 7.01 4.36 11.27
C PHE A 195 8.52 4.49 11.03
N LYS A 196 9.08 5.69 11.28
CA LYS A 196 10.51 6.00 11.11
C LYS A 196 10.99 5.84 9.67
N ALA A 197 10.09 5.96 8.70
CA ALA A 197 10.49 6.04 7.31
C ALA A 197 11.32 7.32 7.08
N THR A 198 12.32 7.23 6.21
CA THR A 198 13.26 8.32 5.92
C THR A 198 13.26 8.64 4.43
N GLY A 199 13.71 9.84 4.05
CA GLY A 199 13.64 10.31 2.67
C GLY A 199 12.21 10.74 2.30
N GLY A 200 11.74 10.38 1.10
CA GLY A 200 10.38 10.71 0.66
C GLY A 200 10.06 12.21 0.58
N LYS A 201 11.07 13.07 0.41
CA LYS A 201 10.86 14.52 0.41
C LYS A 201 10.09 14.93 -0.84
N MET A 202 8.98 15.64 -0.63
CA MET A 202 8.14 16.16 -1.71
C MET A 202 8.73 17.42 -2.35
N SER A 203 8.53 17.55 -3.66
CA SER A 203 8.88 18.72 -4.46
C SER A 203 7.88 18.95 -5.59
N THR A 204 7.73 20.19 -6.01
CA THR A 204 6.88 20.59 -7.14
C THR A 204 7.55 21.72 -7.91
N ALA A 205 7.37 21.74 -9.24
CA ALA A 205 7.88 22.80 -10.12
C ALA A 205 6.76 23.66 -10.73
N ASP A 206 5.49 23.26 -10.55
CA ASP A 206 4.33 23.82 -11.23
C ASP A 206 3.27 24.35 -10.24
N GLY A 207 3.75 24.83 -9.09
CA GLY A 207 2.89 25.43 -8.07
C GLY A 207 2.04 24.44 -7.28
N GLY A 208 2.41 23.15 -7.28
CA GLY A 208 1.70 22.10 -6.53
C GLY A 208 0.69 21.33 -7.36
N LYS A 209 0.79 21.35 -8.70
CA LYS A 209 -0.04 20.50 -9.56
C LYS A 209 0.56 19.11 -9.68
N SER A 210 1.86 18.99 -9.86
CA SER A 210 2.60 17.74 -9.84
C SER A 210 3.60 17.72 -8.68
N TRP A 211 3.59 16.61 -7.95
CA TRP A 211 4.45 16.33 -6.81
C TRP A 211 5.34 15.14 -7.11
N ASN A 212 6.65 15.30 -6.88
CA ASN A 212 7.64 14.22 -6.96
C ASN A 212 8.30 14.03 -5.61
N PHE A 213 8.66 12.79 -5.30
CA PHE A 213 9.29 12.42 -4.04
C PHE A 213 10.71 11.94 -4.31
N THR A 214 11.64 12.25 -3.41
CA THR A 214 12.88 11.48 -3.33
C THR A 214 12.57 10.05 -2.88
N THR A 215 13.53 9.13 -3.04
CA THR A 215 13.40 7.76 -2.51
C THR A 215 12.96 7.77 -1.04
N LEU A 216 11.94 6.97 -0.74
CA LEU A 216 11.44 6.71 0.61
C LEU A 216 12.00 5.36 1.06
N TYR A 217 12.64 5.34 2.23
CA TYR A 217 13.13 4.12 2.86
C TYR A 217 12.26 3.79 4.05
N VAL A 218 11.70 2.59 4.06
CA VAL A 218 10.85 2.08 5.13
C VAL A 218 11.62 1.00 5.88
N PRO A 219 11.89 1.18 7.19
CA PRO A 219 12.59 0.16 7.97
C PRO A 219 11.72 -1.10 8.15
N GLU A 220 12.34 -2.19 8.58
CA GLU A 220 11.59 -3.38 8.99
C GLU A 220 10.57 -3.02 10.09
N THR A 221 9.34 -3.51 9.97
CA THR A 221 8.33 -3.28 10.98
C THR A 221 8.64 -4.08 12.22
N ARG A 222 8.45 -3.49 13.40
CA ARG A 222 8.77 -4.20 14.64
C ARG A 222 7.64 -5.17 14.99
N PRO A 223 7.97 -6.40 15.43
CA PRO A 223 6.96 -7.26 16.03
C PRO A 223 6.48 -6.62 17.34
N HIS A 224 5.16 -6.55 17.50
CA HIS A 224 4.49 -6.12 18.73
C HIS A 224 4.09 -7.33 19.59
#